data_AF-A0A7V9K1S1-F1
#
_entry.id   AF-A0A7V9K1S1-F1
#
_cell.length_a   1.000
_cell.length_b   1.000
_cell.length_c   1.000
_cell.angle_alpha   90.00
_cell.angle_beta   90.00
_cell.angle_gamma   90.00
#
_symmetry.space_group_name_H-M   'P 1'
#
loop_
_entity.id
_entity.type
_entity.pdbx_description
1 polymer ?
#
loop_
_entity_poly.entity_id
_entity_poly.type
_entity_poly.pdbx_seq_one_letter_code
_entity_poly.pdbx_strand_id
1 'polypeptide(L)'
;MKSLIKTILPVLLCVFSFTLNAQVPILNSHSSAAPVIFLDFDGHYVSGTSWNYNGPFNCEPTTLNNDQIVKIFNNVAEDYSPFNINVTTDSTKYWSAPPKQRIRVVLTVSSSWYGSAGGVAYTNSFTWGDNTPCFVFTQLLQNNVKNISEAAAHEAGHTLGLRHQATYDANCNLVSSYNTGVGSGEAGWAPIMGVGYYRNSTTWHQGPGPYGCTSLQSDLAIITDARNGITYKNDDYNESFQQVTTVAFSNRKFEIEGMISTSDDKDLFKFTLSNQRRVKISAVPTNVAGISGTNLDIALELYNNKTKINTYNPAATLSASIDTILSAGTYHILIDGVGNGFTTEYGSLGPYLIAAEEIDFTILPLRKLVLSGSIQQDVHKLNWIIDADETVKQLVVEVSNDGRNFTPLAETASDALYYNYRPSSTSPVIYRLNVTFNDGNQYYSNMITLRNQGNIYKPQIMGNIISNGELRINSPGNYLYTVYSVNGNQLASGRLTNGINQVQHTQITKGVYVIKYITDQEEWSEKFISH
;
A
#
# COMPACT_ATOMS: atom_id res chain seq x y z
N MET A 1 -18.24 88.25 19.57
CA MET A 1 -17.49 88.06 18.30
C MET A 1 -16.76 86.73 18.43
N LYS A 2 -17.29 85.63 17.89
CA LYS A 2 -17.02 85.08 16.53
C LYS A 2 -15.54 84.67 16.39
N SER A 3 -15.22 83.37 16.46
CA SER A 3 -15.01 82.44 15.31
C SER A 3 -13.58 82.56 14.76
N LEU A 4 -12.83 81.57 14.23
CA LEU A 4 -12.99 80.17 13.86
C LEU A 4 -11.60 79.74 13.27
N ILE A 5 -11.43 78.46 12.89
CA ILE A 5 -10.41 77.90 11.95
C ILE A 5 -9.06 77.54 12.62
N LYS A 6 -8.67 76.27 12.90
CA LYS A 6 -8.69 75.00 12.13
C LYS A 6 -8.00 75.07 10.75
N THR A 7 -6.68 74.85 10.73
CA THR A 7 -5.93 74.47 9.52
C THR A 7 -4.81 73.50 9.94
N ILE A 8 -5.06 72.19 9.90
CA ILE A 8 -4.56 71.26 8.87
C ILE A 8 -3.04 71.09 8.95
N LEU A 9 -2.60 70.07 9.70
CA LEU A 9 -1.31 69.41 9.53
C LEU A 9 -1.61 67.95 9.14
N PRO A 10 -1.40 67.53 7.89
CA PRO A 10 -1.39 66.13 7.59
C PRO A 10 -0.11 65.73 6.82
N VAL A 11 0.35 64.53 7.15
CA VAL A 11 1.16 63.64 6.33
C VAL A 11 2.66 63.97 6.20
N LEU A 12 3.45 63.35 7.07
CA LEU A 12 4.60 62.56 6.60
C LEU A 12 4.80 61.34 7.51
N LEU A 13 3.79 60.46 7.55
CA LEU A 13 4.04 59.08 7.94
C LEU A 13 4.55 58.37 6.69
N CYS A 14 5.87 58.35 6.50
CA CYS A 14 6.49 57.42 5.56
C CYS A 14 6.15 56.01 6.05
N VAL A 15 5.13 55.41 5.44
CA VAL A 15 4.88 53.97 5.53
C VAL A 15 6.03 53.31 4.76
N PHE A 16 7.14 53.07 5.45
CA PHE A 16 8.08 52.06 5.00
C PHE A 16 7.36 50.73 5.13
N SER A 17 6.84 50.22 4.02
CA SER A 17 6.46 48.82 3.91
C SER A 17 7.74 48.00 4.07
N PHE A 18 8.09 47.66 5.31
CA PHE A 18 9.09 46.63 5.56
C PHE A 18 8.50 45.33 5.05
N THR A 19 9.06 44.81 3.95
CA THR A 19 8.87 43.42 3.59
C THR A 19 9.60 42.61 4.67
N LEU A 20 8.84 42.05 5.62
CA LEU A 20 9.34 41.01 6.51
C LEU A 20 9.68 39.80 5.64
N ASN A 21 10.94 39.67 5.24
CA ASN A 21 11.43 38.41 4.70
C ASN A 21 11.32 37.37 5.82
N ALA A 22 10.68 36.24 5.53
CA ALA A 22 10.66 35.12 6.47
C ALA A 22 12.10 34.75 6.81
N GLN A 23 12.40 34.62 8.11
CA GLN A 23 13.71 34.20 8.56
C GLN A 23 14.02 32.79 8.02
N VAL A 24 15.22 32.60 7.48
CA VAL A 24 15.73 31.28 7.09
C VAL A 24 15.57 30.32 8.29
N PRO A 25 14.85 29.19 8.13
CA PRO A 25 14.69 28.22 9.21
C PRO A 25 16.05 27.74 9.72
N ILE A 26 16.21 27.63 11.03
CA ILE A 26 17.44 27.12 11.66
C ILE A 26 17.36 25.59 11.73
N LEU A 27 18.21 24.91 10.98
CA LEU A 27 18.20 23.45 10.77
C LEU A 27 19.60 22.86 10.98
N ASN A 28 19.67 21.63 11.50
CA ASN A 28 20.91 20.90 11.75
C ASN A 28 20.70 19.41 11.51
N SER A 29 21.54 18.77 10.69
CA SER A 29 21.46 17.34 10.43
C SER A 29 22.17 16.51 11.50
N HIS A 30 23.26 17.04 12.07
CA HIS A 30 24.02 16.40 13.13
C HIS A 30 24.73 17.44 14.00
N SER A 31 23.98 18.11 14.87
CA SER A 31 24.42 19.33 15.58
C SER A 31 25.67 19.18 16.49
N SER A 32 26.11 17.95 16.78
CA SER A 32 27.29 17.61 17.57
C SER A 32 28.55 17.35 16.73
N ALA A 33 28.44 17.17 15.41
CA ALA A 33 29.60 16.97 14.54
C ALA A 33 30.47 18.24 14.48
N ALA A 34 31.79 18.05 14.50
CA ALA A 34 32.74 19.15 14.38
C ALA A 34 32.86 19.69 12.94
N PRO A 35 32.92 18.84 11.88
CA PRO A 35 32.90 19.32 10.52
C PRO A 35 31.52 19.89 10.14
N VAL A 36 31.49 21.02 9.42
CA VAL A 36 30.24 21.71 9.07
C VAL A 36 30.14 22.07 7.59
N ILE A 37 29.01 21.77 6.96
CA ILE A 37 28.55 22.37 5.70
C ILE A 37 27.43 23.35 6.04
N PHE A 38 27.67 24.64 5.80
CA PHE A 38 26.68 25.69 6.04
C PHE A 38 26.02 26.10 4.73
N LEU A 39 24.70 25.90 4.65
CA LEU A 39 23.85 26.34 3.55
C LEU A 39 23.35 27.77 3.84
N ASP A 40 23.96 28.75 3.17
CA ASP A 40 23.71 30.18 3.31
C ASP A 40 22.71 30.63 2.25
N PHE A 41 21.50 31.01 2.69
CA PHE A 41 20.39 31.44 1.82
C PHE A 41 20.13 32.94 1.91
N ASP A 42 20.70 33.62 2.90
CA ASP A 42 20.46 35.02 3.25
C ASP A 42 21.37 36.01 2.53
N GLY A 43 22.33 35.50 1.75
CA GLY A 43 23.23 36.31 0.94
C GLY A 43 24.54 36.58 1.69
N HIS A 44 25.57 36.92 0.93
CA HIS A 44 26.92 36.96 1.49
C HIS A 44 27.82 37.98 0.80
N TYR A 45 28.51 38.80 1.59
CA TYR A 45 29.56 39.68 1.09
C TYR A 45 30.90 38.93 1.04
N VAL A 46 31.38 38.65 -0.18
CA VAL A 46 32.57 37.84 -0.41
C VAL A 46 33.80 38.77 -0.49
N SER A 47 34.72 38.62 0.45
CA SER A 47 35.97 39.39 0.50
C SER A 47 37.11 38.57 1.11
N GLY A 48 38.36 38.86 0.70
CA GLY A 48 39.55 38.20 1.25
C GLY A 48 39.74 36.73 0.81
N THR A 49 39.09 36.30 -0.26
CA THR A 49 39.12 34.91 -0.78
C THR A 49 39.71 34.86 -2.20
N SER A 50 40.02 33.66 -2.69
CA SER A 50 40.48 33.46 -4.08
C SER A 50 39.46 33.93 -5.13
N TRP A 51 38.18 34.07 -4.78
CA TRP A 51 37.14 34.59 -5.68
C TRP A 51 37.28 36.09 -5.97
N ASN A 52 38.06 36.83 -5.18
CA ASN A 52 38.17 38.28 -5.29
C ASN A 52 39.22 38.76 -6.31
N TYR A 53 39.42 38.01 -7.41
CA TYR A 53 40.36 38.38 -8.48
C TYR A 53 39.98 39.70 -9.19
N ASN A 54 38.70 40.05 -9.19
CA ASN A 54 38.17 41.35 -9.65
C ASN A 54 37.66 42.23 -8.49
N GLY A 55 38.16 41.99 -7.27
CA GLY A 55 37.74 42.67 -6.04
C GLY A 55 36.59 41.99 -5.29
N PRO A 56 36.20 42.55 -4.13
CA PRO A 56 35.04 42.10 -3.36
C PRO A 56 33.71 42.27 -4.09
N PHE A 57 32.74 41.39 -3.81
CA PHE A 57 31.40 41.46 -4.39
C PHE A 57 30.31 40.99 -3.41
N ASN A 58 29.06 41.36 -3.68
CA ASN A 58 27.91 40.96 -2.89
C ASN A 58 27.11 39.86 -3.60
N CYS A 59 26.73 38.83 -2.85
CA CYS A 59 25.74 37.83 -3.25
C CYS A 59 24.41 38.18 -2.61
N GLU A 60 23.38 38.36 -3.43
CA GLU A 60 22.02 38.61 -2.96
C GLU A 60 21.39 37.30 -2.44
N PRO A 61 20.45 37.38 -1.47
CA PRO A 61 19.74 36.22 -0.95
C PRO A 61 18.99 35.47 -2.05
N THR A 62 18.65 34.23 -1.76
CA THR A 62 17.74 33.46 -2.62
C THR A 62 16.30 34.02 -2.59
N THR A 63 15.49 33.65 -3.58
CA THR A 63 14.04 33.94 -3.60
C THR A 63 13.18 32.76 -3.13
N LEU A 64 13.79 31.72 -2.55
CA LEU A 64 13.12 30.52 -2.06
C LEU A 64 12.32 30.81 -0.79
N ASN A 65 11.19 30.11 -0.62
CA ASN A 65 10.44 30.13 0.63
C ASN A 65 10.94 29.08 1.64
N ASN A 66 10.45 29.14 2.87
CA ASN A 66 10.89 28.26 3.96
C ASN A 66 10.69 26.76 3.66
N ASP A 67 9.58 26.37 3.02
CA ASP A 67 9.33 24.97 2.66
C ASP A 67 10.34 24.47 1.63
N GLN A 68 10.71 25.32 0.67
CA GLN A 68 11.75 25.00 -0.31
C GLN A 68 13.12 24.90 0.34
N ILE A 69 13.46 25.81 1.27
CA ILE A 69 14.72 25.79 2.03
C ILE A 69 14.83 24.50 2.84
N VAL A 70 13.77 24.11 3.57
CA VAL A 70 13.74 22.86 4.35
C VAL A 70 13.95 21.66 3.44
N LYS A 71 13.29 21.60 2.28
CA LYS A 71 13.48 20.51 1.31
C LYS A 71 14.91 20.46 0.77
N ILE A 72 15.50 21.61 0.44
CA ILE A 72 16.88 21.66 -0.03
C ILE A 72 17.83 21.17 1.04
N PHE A 73 17.67 21.66 2.27
CA PHE A 73 18.43 21.23 3.42
C PHE A 73 18.33 19.71 3.63
N ASN A 74 17.12 19.14 3.61
CA ASN A 74 16.90 17.71 3.84
C ASN A 74 17.59 16.83 2.79
N ASN A 75 17.54 17.23 1.51
CA ASN A 75 18.21 16.47 0.44
C ASN A 75 19.74 16.53 0.56
N VAL A 76 20.31 17.69 0.88
CA VAL A 76 21.76 17.79 1.10
C VAL A 76 22.16 17.04 2.37
N ALA A 77 21.34 17.12 3.42
CA ALA A 77 21.57 16.38 4.66
C ALA A 77 21.52 14.86 4.45
N GLU A 78 20.68 14.38 3.55
CA GLU A 78 20.59 12.98 3.12
C GLU A 78 21.89 12.52 2.45
N ASP A 79 22.37 13.27 1.44
CA ASP A 79 23.63 12.97 0.73
C ASP A 79 24.83 12.84 1.68
N TYR A 80 24.85 13.63 2.77
CA TYR A 80 25.93 13.60 3.76
C TYR A 80 25.59 12.78 5.02
N SER A 81 24.43 12.11 5.06
CA SER A 81 23.96 11.38 6.23
C SER A 81 24.87 10.24 6.70
N PRO A 82 25.66 9.53 5.85
CA PRO A 82 26.62 8.51 6.29
C PRO A 82 27.79 9.04 7.11
N PHE A 83 28.04 10.35 7.05
CA PHE A 83 29.24 10.94 7.62
C PHE A 83 28.99 11.67 8.94
N ASN A 84 30.02 11.72 9.78
CA ASN A 84 30.08 12.54 10.98
C ASN A 84 30.32 14.01 10.61
N ILE A 85 29.31 14.64 10.00
CA ILE A 85 29.31 16.02 9.53
C ILE A 85 27.94 16.67 9.79
N ASN A 86 27.94 17.96 10.12
CA ASN A 86 26.70 18.72 10.28
C ASN A 86 26.43 19.53 9.01
N VAL A 87 25.39 19.18 8.27
CA VAL A 87 24.75 20.09 7.31
C VAL A 87 23.85 21.01 8.11
N THR A 88 23.92 22.33 7.90
CA THR A 88 23.18 23.30 8.71
C THR A 88 22.84 24.57 7.94
N THR A 89 21.76 25.23 8.35
CA THR A 89 21.44 26.62 7.99
C THR A 89 21.72 27.60 9.15
N ASP A 90 22.37 27.12 10.21
CA ASP A 90 22.73 27.89 11.39
C ASP A 90 24.16 28.44 11.27
N SER A 91 24.29 29.75 11.06
CA SER A 91 25.61 30.38 10.96
C SER A 91 26.39 30.31 12.28
N THR A 92 25.73 30.16 13.43
CA THR A 92 26.42 29.99 14.72
C THR A 92 27.21 28.67 14.77
N LYS A 93 26.66 27.62 14.16
CA LYS A 93 27.34 26.32 14.04
C LYS A 93 28.54 26.40 13.12
N TYR A 94 28.41 27.07 11.97
CA TYR A 94 29.53 27.37 11.09
C TYR A 94 30.68 28.08 11.82
N TRP A 95 30.36 29.15 12.55
CA TRP A 95 31.40 29.93 13.25
C TRP A 95 32.03 29.18 14.43
N SER A 96 31.30 28.25 15.05
CA SER A 96 31.81 27.39 16.12
C SER A 96 32.69 26.24 15.63
N ALA A 97 32.52 25.82 14.37
CA ALA A 97 33.31 24.75 13.77
C ALA A 97 34.78 25.14 13.55
N PRO A 98 35.72 24.19 13.60
CA PRO A 98 37.13 24.46 13.31
C PRO A 98 37.30 25.10 11.92
N PRO A 99 38.14 26.15 11.75
CA PRO A 99 38.24 26.85 10.46
C PRO A 99 38.60 25.95 9.26
N LYS A 100 39.36 24.88 9.47
CA LYS A 100 39.76 23.92 8.43
C LYS A 100 38.82 22.71 8.31
N GLN A 101 37.66 22.76 8.95
CA GLN A 101 36.63 21.73 8.90
C GLN A 101 35.25 22.37 8.69
N ARG A 102 35.20 23.44 7.90
CA ARG A 102 33.93 24.09 7.60
C ARG A 102 33.92 24.70 6.22
N ILE A 103 32.77 24.62 5.57
CA ILE A 103 32.53 25.30 4.30
C ILE A 103 31.18 26.01 4.31
N ARG A 104 31.14 27.15 3.62
CA ARG A 104 29.90 27.88 3.33
C ARG A 104 29.53 27.62 1.87
N VAL A 105 28.33 27.11 1.65
CA VAL A 105 27.68 27.02 0.34
C VAL A 105 26.74 28.21 0.25
N VAL A 106 27.06 29.20 -0.59
CA VAL A 106 26.22 30.40 -0.79
C VAL A 106 25.19 30.11 -1.88
N LEU A 107 23.92 30.01 -1.50
CA LEU A 107 22.79 29.83 -2.40
C LEU A 107 22.22 31.20 -2.79
N THR A 108 22.56 31.66 -3.99
CA THR A 108 22.34 33.05 -4.40
C THR A 108 21.72 33.17 -5.78
N VAL A 109 20.97 34.25 -6.01
CA VAL A 109 20.55 34.67 -7.36
C VAL A 109 21.66 35.37 -8.15
N SER A 110 22.74 35.78 -7.49
CA SER A 110 23.83 36.55 -8.08
C SER A 110 24.86 35.66 -8.78
N SER A 111 24.84 35.63 -10.12
CA SER A 111 25.81 34.87 -10.94
C SER A 111 26.69 35.73 -11.86
N SER A 112 26.40 37.03 -12.01
CA SER A 112 27.04 37.91 -13.00
C SER A 112 28.55 38.06 -12.84
N TRP A 113 29.06 37.90 -11.62
CA TRP A 113 30.50 37.95 -11.32
C TRP A 113 31.26 36.71 -11.80
N TYR A 114 30.55 35.57 -12.00
CA TYR A 114 31.13 34.30 -12.43
C TYR A 114 30.79 33.96 -13.89
N GLY A 115 29.49 33.89 -14.23
CA GLY A 115 29.01 33.44 -15.54
C GLY A 115 27.84 32.46 -15.46
N SER A 116 27.77 31.53 -16.41
CA SER A 116 26.66 30.58 -16.56
C SER A 116 27.05 29.18 -16.08
N ALA A 117 26.65 28.81 -14.86
CA ALA A 117 26.81 27.48 -14.27
C ALA A 117 25.69 27.20 -13.27
N GLY A 118 25.52 25.93 -12.86
CA GLY A 118 24.63 25.58 -11.74
C GLY A 118 25.22 25.98 -10.39
N GLY A 119 26.53 25.81 -10.26
CA GLY A 119 27.32 26.23 -9.11
C GLY A 119 28.81 26.34 -9.47
N VAL A 120 29.62 26.69 -8.48
CA VAL A 120 31.07 26.65 -8.59
C VAL A 120 31.75 26.53 -7.22
N ALA A 121 32.82 25.73 -7.18
CA ALA A 121 33.66 25.53 -6.03
C ALA A 121 35.15 25.48 -6.42
N TYR A 122 36.03 25.90 -5.49
CA TYR A 122 37.44 25.53 -5.56
C TYR A 122 37.64 24.15 -4.96
N THR A 123 38.31 23.26 -5.70
CA THR A 123 38.59 21.92 -5.20
C THR A 123 39.52 21.97 -3.97
N ASN A 124 39.20 21.20 -2.93
CA ASN A 124 39.91 21.14 -1.63
C ASN A 124 39.76 22.37 -0.71
N SER A 125 38.89 23.34 -1.02
CA SER A 125 38.76 24.58 -0.21
C SER A 125 38.22 24.37 1.21
N PHE A 126 37.63 23.20 1.50
CA PHE A 126 37.11 22.85 2.84
C PHE A 126 38.17 22.98 3.95
N THR A 127 39.44 22.75 3.59
CA THR A 127 40.57 22.69 4.53
C THR A 127 41.40 23.97 4.60
N TRP A 128 41.05 25.01 3.84
CA TRP A 128 41.89 26.22 3.71
C TRP A 128 41.84 27.10 4.96
N GLY A 129 40.67 27.22 5.59
CA GLY A 129 40.48 28.03 6.81
C GLY A 129 40.44 29.54 6.59
N ASP A 130 40.39 29.99 5.34
CA ASP A 130 40.24 31.40 4.95
C ASP A 130 38.77 31.81 4.71
N ASN A 131 37.83 30.87 4.88
CA ASN A 131 36.40 31.03 4.63
C ASN A 131 36.03 31.24 3.14
N THR A 132 36.87 30.80 2.20
CA THR A 132 36.51 30.74 0.77
C THR A 132 35.27 29.88 0.57
N PRO A 133 34.11 30.44 0.15
CA PRO A 133 32.88 29.69 -0.04
C PRO A 133 32.87 28.94 -1.39
N CYS A 134 31.89 28.06 -1.56
CA CYS A 134 31.39 27.66 -2.88
C CYS A 134 30.00 28.26 -3.10
N PHE A 135 29.51 28.22 -4.34
CA PHE A 135 28.29 28.93 -4.74
C PHE A 135 27.33 28.03 -5.51
N VAL A 136 26.04 28.23 -5.29
CA VAL A 136 24.96 27.64 -6.09
C VAL A 136 24.09 28.78 -6.61
N PHE A 137 23.93 28.84 -7.93
CA PHE A 137 23.23 29.93 -8.61
C PHE A 137 21.75 29.59 -8.79
N THR A 138 20.94 29.84 -7.76
CA THR A 138 19.54 29.34 -7.67
C THR A 138 18.68 29.79 -8.83
N GLN A 139 18.86 31.02 -9.32
CA GLN A 139 18.10 31.56 -10.46
C GLN A 139 18.46 30.86 -11.78
N LEU A 140 19.74 30.52 -12.00
CA LEU A 140 20.16 29.75 -13.19
C LEU A 140 19.64 28.31 -13.15
N LEU A 141 19.41 27.78 -11.96
CA LEU A 141 18.74 26.50 -11.71
C LEU A 141 17.20 26.62 -11.67
N GLN A 142 16.66 27.75 -12.13
CA GLN A 142 15.22 28.03 -12.24
C GLN A 142 14.47 27.94 -10.90
N ASN A 143 15.17 28.16 -9.78
CA ASN A 143 14.65 27.99 -8.43
C ASN A 143 14.04 26.58 -8.18
N ASN A 144 14.49 25.58 -8.95
CA ASN A 144 14.04 24.21 -8.80
C ASN A 144 14.73 23.56 -7.60
N VAL A 145 13.93 23.10 -6.63
CA VAL A 145 14.40 22.50 -5.37
C VAL A 145 15.36 21.33 -5.60
N LYS A 146 15.03 20.38 -6.49
CA LYS A 146 15.89 19.23 -6.79
C LYS A 146 17.21 19.70 -7.39
N ASN A 147 17.18 20.56 -8.40
CA ASN A 147 18.41 21.03 -9.05
C ASN A 147 19.33 21.77 -8.08
N ILE A 148 18.76 22.57 -7.18
CA ILE A 148 19.52 23.32 -6.18
C ILE A 148 20.12 22.38 -5.13
N SER A 149 19.38 21.37 -4.67
CA SER A 149 19.89 20.33 -3.77
C SER A 149 21.09 19.60 -4.37
N GLU A 150 20.93 19.09 -5.59
CA GLU A 150 21.98 18.37 -6.31
C GLU A 150 23.23 19.24 -6.49
N ALA A 151 23.06 20.50 -6.91
CA ALA A 151 24.17 21.43 -7.05
C ALA A 151 24.84 21.74 -5.69
N ALA A 152 24.08 21.95 -4.61
CA ALA A 152 24.65 22.23 -3.31
C ALA A 152 25.51 21.07 -2.77
N ALA A 153 25.02 19.83 -2.90
CA ALA A 153 25.80 18.66 -2.50
C ALA A 153 27.05 18.48 -3.37
N HIS A 154 26.92 18.68 -4.68
CA HIS A 154 28.00 18.61 -5.67
C HIS A 154 29.11 19.65 -5.41
N GLU A 155 28.75 20.92 -5.21
CA GLU A 155 29.72 21.98 -4.96
C GLU A 155 30.41 21.82 -3.61
N ALA A 156 29.69 21.38 -2.57
CA ALA A 156 30.31 20.99 -1.31
C ALA A 156 31.29 19.81 -1.52
N GLY A 157 30.94 18.84 -2.36
CA GLY A 157 31.79 17.70 -2.71
C GLY A 157 33.11 18.12 -3.37
N HIS A 158 33.08 19.11 -4.27
CA HIS A 158 34.30 19.71 -4.81
C HIS A 158 35.21 20.27 -3.72
N THR A 159 34.66 20.98 -2.73
CA THR A 159 35.47 21.54 -1.64
C THR A 159 36.18 20.46 -0.81
N LEU A 160 35.66 19.23 -0.80
CA LEU A 160 36.25 18.05 -0.15
C LEU A 160 37.29 17.32 -1.01
N GLY A 161 37.47 17.73 -2.26
CA GLY A 161 38.47 17.18 -3.17
C GLY A 161 37.91 16.38 -4.34
N LEU A 162 36.58 16.21 -4.42
CA LEU A 162 35.94 15.46 -5.49
C LEU A 162 36.04 16.19 -6.84
N ARG A 163 36.12 15.41 -7.91
CA ARG A 163 35.98 15.83 -9.31
C ARG A 163 34.68 15.29 -9.87
N HIS A 164 34.31 15.75 -11.08
CA HIS A 164 33.12 15.23 -11.74
C HIS A 164 33.24 13.73 -12.01
N GLN A 165 32.10 13.05 -12.01
CA GLN A 165 31.92 11.70 -12.51
C GLN A 165 31.44 11.80 -13.95
N ALA A 166 32.19 11.20 -14.88
CA ALA A 166 32.02 11.35 -16.32
C ALA A 166 31.48 10.07 -16.98
N THR A 167 31.06 10.17 -18.24
CA THR A 167 30.69 9.01 -19.06
C THR A 167 31.60 8.87 -20.26
N TYR A 168 31.86 7.61 -20.62
CA TYR A 168 32.73 7.21 -21.71
C TYR A 168 32.00 6.21 -22.61
N ASP A 169 32.34 6.19 -23.89
CA ASP A 169 31.87 5.15 -24.81
C ASP A 169 32.66 3.84 -24.64
N ALA A 170 32.28 2.80 -25.39
CA ALA A 170 32.95 1.49 -25.33
C ALA A 170 34.43 1.52 -25.74
N ASN A 171 34.89 2.58 -26.41
CA ASN A 171 36.27 2.77 -26.84
C ASN A 171 37.03 3.76 -25.93
N CYS A 172 36.47 4.10 -24.76
CA CYS A 172 37.04 5.05 -23.81
C CYS A 172 37.16 6.50 -24.31
N ASN A 173 36.34 6.92 -25.28
CA ASN A 173 36.21 8.34 -25.61
C ASN A 173 35.25 9.01 -24.64
N LEU A 174 35.60 10.21 -24.17
CA LEU A 174 34.75 11.00 -23.27
C LEU A 174 33.45 11.38 -24.00
N VAL A 175 32.31 10.92 -23.48
CA VAL A 175 30.97 11.25 -24.00
C VAL A 175 30.45 12.52 -23.32
N SER A 176 30.60 12.60 -22.00
CA SER A 176 30.22 13.77 -21.23
C SER A 176 31.12 13.88 -20.00
N SER A 177 31.57 15.10 -19.68
CA SER A 177 32.27 15.38 -18.43
C SER A 177 31.37 15.21 -17.19
N TYR A 178 30.06 15.07 -17.39
CA TYR A 178 29.08 14.84 -16.35
C TYR A 178 28.20 13.64 -16.70
N ASN A 179 28.17 12.66 -15.80
CA ASN A 179 27.30 11.51 -15.91
C ASN A 179 25.86 11.90 -15.51
N THR A 180 24.93 11.79 -16.46
CA THR A 180 23.51 12.12 -16.26
C THR A 180 22.70 10.96 -15.66
N GLY A 181 23.37 9.84 -15.36
CA GLY A 181 22.77 8.66 -14.80
C GLY A 181 21.95 7.82 -15.78
N VAL A 182 21.48 6.69 -15.31
CA VAL A 182 20.74 5.68 -16.08
C VAL A 182 19.46 5.26 -15.36
N GLY A 183 18.55 4.61 -16.08
CA GLY A 183 17.27 4.19 -15.54
C GLY A 183 16.22 5.29 -15.42
N SER A 184 15.05 4.89 -14.91
CA SER A 184 13.87 5.74 -14.72
C SER A 184 13.06 5.24 -13.52
N GLY A 185 12.04 6.01 -13.12
CA GLY A 185 11.26 5.70 -11.93
C GLY A 185 12.06 5.92 -10.64
N GLU A 186 11.61 5.34 -9.54
CA GLU A 186 12.22 5.49 -8.21
C GLU A 186 13.68 5.01 -8.17
N ALA A 187 13.95 3.84 -8.76
CA ALA A 187 15.30 3.25 -8.83
C ALA A 187 16.24 3.94 -9.83
N GLY A 188 15.75 4.86 -10.67
CA GLY A 188 16.59 5.59 -11.63
C GLY A 188 17.68 6.38 -10.90
N TRP A 189 18.93 6.17 -11.30
CA TRP A 189 20.13 6.57 -10.56
C TRP A 189 21.04 7.52 -11.33
N ALA A 190 21.70 8.46 -10.63
CA ALA A 190 22.85 9.24 -11.11
C ALA A 190 23.90 9.44 -9.99
N PRO A 191 25.20 9.60 -10.32
CA PRO A 191 26.19 9.98 -9.32
C PRO A 191 26.03 11.46 -8.92
N ILE A 192 26.20 11.79 -7.64
CA ILE A 192 26.12 13.18 -7.11
C ILE A 192 27.13 14.10 -7.80
N MET A 193 28.35 13.61 -8.02
CA MET A 193 29.39 14.34 -8.77
C MET A 193 29.17 14.33 -10.30
N GLY A 194 28.02 13.86 -10.79
CA GLY A 194 27.56 13.99 -12.17
C GLY A 194 26.50 15.08 -12.31
N VAL A 195 25.38 14.75 -12.98
CA VAL A 195 24.19 15.62 -13.11
C VAL A 195 22.94 14.78 -12.76
N GLY A 196 22.47 14.91 -11.52
CA GLY A 196 21.35 14.14 -10.95
C GLY A 196 19.95 14.72 -11.15
N TYR A 197 19.80 15.83 -11.87
CA TYR A 197 18.55 16.61 -11.99
C TYR A 197 17.33 15.81 -12.49
N TYR A 198 17.54 14.70 -13.18
CA TYR A 198 16.50 13.89 -13.82
C TYR A 198 16.40 12.47 -13.25
N ARG A 199 16.98 12.23 -12.07
CA ARG A 199 17.00 10.93 -11.40
C ARG A 199 16.46 11.07 -9.98
N ASN A 200 15.79 10.01 -9.52
CA ASN A 200 15.11 10.00 -8.24
C ASN A 200 16.07 9.57 -7.12
N SER A 201 16.99 8.64 -7.41
CA SER A 201 18.10 8.28 -6.56
C SER A 201 19.38 8.92 -7.09
N THR A 202 20.16 9.49 -6.18
CA THR A 202 21.51 9.97 -6.42
C THR A 202 22.42 9.43 -5.34
N THR A 203 23.66 9.08 -5.64
CA THR A 203 24.58 8.56 -4.61
C THR A 203 26.00 9.06 -4.84
N TRP A 204 26.84 8.97 -3.80
CA TRP A 204 28.29 8.94 -4.00
C TRP A 204 28.67 7.72 -4.84
N HIS A 205 29.73 7.82 -5.63
CA HIS A 205 30.05 6.82 -6.63
C HIS A 205 31.54 6.47 -6.69
N GLN A 206 31.83 5.28 -7.21
CA GLN A 206 33.16 4.88 -7.62
C GLN A 206 33.16 4.72 -9.14
N GLY A 207 33.67 5.72 -9.83
CA GLY A 207 33.54 5.81 -11.28
C GLY A 207 34.60 6.70 -11.93
N PRO A 208 34.65 6.74 -13.27
CA PRO A 208 35.67 7.49 -13.99
C PRO A 208 35.44 9.00 -13.90
N GLY A 209 36.51 9.74 -13.62
CA GLY A 209 36.52 11.19 -13.79
C GLY A 209 36.70 11.62 -15.24
N PRO A 210 36.60 12.93 -15.57
CA PRO A 210 36.74 13.43 -16.94
C PRO A 210 38.16 13.30 -17.53
N TYR A 211 39.12 12.79 -16.75
CA TYR A 211 40.53 12.66 -17.12
C TYR A 211 40.91 11.27 -17.65
N GLY A 212 39.98 10.31 -17.65
CA GLY A 212 40.18 9.01 -18.29
C GLY A 212 39.20 7.94 -17.79
N CYS A 213 38.74 7.08 -18.70
CA CYS A 213 37.78 6.00 -18.41
C CYS A 213 38.28 4.96 -17.38
N THR A 214 39.59 4.87 -17.17
CA THR A 214 40.23 3.97 -16.18
C THR A 214 40.71 4.69 -14.92
N SER A 215 40.62 6.02 -14.90
CA SER A 215 40.99 6.84 -13.73
C SER A 215 39.77 6.98 -12.82
N LEU A 216 39.55 5.94 -12.02
CA LEU A 216 38.40 5.87 -11.12
C LEU A 216 38.61 6.75 -9.88
N GLN A 217 37.64 7.60 -9.61
CA GLN A 217 37.50 8.35 -8.36
C GLN A 217 36.59 7.58 -7.41
N SER A 218 37.06 7.33 -6.19
CA SER A 218 36.25 6.82 -5.09
C SER A 218 35.77 7.99 -4.24
N ASP A 219 34.50 8.37 -4.40
CA ASP A 219 33.97 9.55 -3.73
C ASP A 219 34.02 9.42 -2.20
N LEU A 220 33.54 8.28 -1.68
CA LEU A 220 33.54 7.99 -0.25
C LEU A 220 34.94 8.03 0.39
N ALA A 221 35.96 7.49 -0.29
CA ALA A 221 37.34 7.52 0.20
C ALA A 221 37.93 8.94 0.25
N ILE A 222 37.53 9.80 -0.70
CA ILE A 222 37.97 11.21 -0.71
C ILE A 222 37.25 12.02 0.37
N ILE A 223 35.94 11.84 0.55
CA ILE A 223 35.18 12.53 1.60
C ILE A 223 35.77 12.21 2.97
N THR A 224 36.06 10.93 3.22
CA THR A 224 36.61 10.44 4.49
C THR A 224 38.13 10.52 4.60
N ASP A 225 38.80 11.21 3.66
CA ASP A 225 40.22 11.46 3.74
C ASP A 225 40.57 12.22 5.03
N ALA A 226 41.63 11.80 5.72
CA ALA A 226 42.05 12.37 6.99
C ALA A 226 42.29 13.90 6.93
N ARG A 227 42.59 14.46 5.75
CA ARG A 227 42.74 15.91 5.55
C ARG A 227 41.42 16.67 5.76
N ASN A 228 40.28 16.07 5.41
CA ASN A 228 38.96 16.66 5.62
C ASN A 228 38.51 16.54 7.08
N GLY A 229 39.04 15.56 7.82
CA GLY A 229 38.64 15.31 9.21
C GLY A 229 37.17 14.88 9.36
N ILE A 230 36.58 14.37 8.28
CA ILE A 230 35.25 13.76 8.23
C ILE A 230 35.46 12.25 8.32
N THR A 231 34.68 11.59 9.17
CA THR A 231 34.61 10.12 9.27
C THR A 231 33.22 9.65 8.89
N TYR A 232 33.02 8.35 8.72
CA TYR A 232 31.68 7.79 8.81
C TYR A 232 31.09 8.01 10.21
N LYS A 233 29.76 7.94 10.32
CA LYS A 233 29.10 7.69 11.60
C LYS A 233 29.48 6.29 12.10
N ASN A 234 29.32 6.08 13.40
CA ASN A 234 29.47 4.74 13.96
C ASN A 234 28.24 3.91 13.55
N ASP A 235 28.49 2.63 13.25
CA ASP A 235 27.48 1.59 13.11
C ASP A 235 26.56 1.58 14.35
N ASP A 236 25.25 1.61 14.10
CA ASP A 236 24.21 1.63 15.13
C ASP A 236 23.67 0.24 15.48
N TYR A 237 23.73 -0.74 14.57
CA TYR A 237 23.39 -2.14 14.86
C TYR A 237 24.30 -3.16 14.15
N ASN A 238 24.81 -4.11 14.93
CA ASN A 238 25.61 -5.19 14.37
C ASN A 238 24.83 -6.16 13.47
N GLU A 239 25.57 -6.81 12.58
CA GLU A 239 25.15 -7.89 11.68
C GLU A 239 25.27 -9.29 12.31
N SER A 240 25.73 -9.37 13.57
CA SER A 240 26.13 -10.62 14.22
C SER A 240 24.97 -11.33 14.93
N PHE A 241 24.68 -12.57 14.53
CA PHE A 241 23.73 -13.44 15.24
C PHE A 241 24.08 -13.70 16.73
N GLN A 242 25.30 -13.40 17.18
CA GLN A 242 25.70 -13.55 18.58
C GLN A 242 25.37 -12.32 19.45
N GLN A 243 25.37 -11.13 18.84
CA GLN A 243 25.17 -9.85 19.53
C GLN A 243 23.93 -9.10 19.02
N VAL A 244 23.04 -9.83 18.33
CA VAL A 244 21.87 -9.29 17.66
C VAL A 244 20.94 -8.49 18.57
N THR A 245 20.53 -7.33 18.08
CA THR A 245 19.53 -6.49 18.76
C THR A 245 18.19 -7.20 18.76
N THR A 246 17.60 -7.40 19.94
CA THR A 246 16.28 -8.03 20.07
C THR A 246 15.19 -6.98 20.12
N VAL A 247 14.21 -7.10 19.23
CA VAL A 247 13.03 -6.25 19.15
C VAL A 247 11.77 -7.03 19.52
N ALA A 248 10.86 -6.37 20.22
CA ALA A 248 9.63 -6.98 20.72
C ALA A 248 8.42 -6.23 20.18
N PHE A 249 7.40 -6.98 19.76
CA PHE A 249 6.11 -6.40 19.42
C PHE A 249 5.44 -5.82 20.67
N SER A 250 5.10 -4.55 20.62
CA SER A 250 4.25 -3.86 21.59
C SER A 250 2.94 -3.48 20.90
N ASN A 251 1.80 -3.86 21.47
CA ASN A 251 0.49 -3.71 20.80
C ASN A 251 0.51 -4.27 19.36
N ARG A 252 1.17 -5.41 19.16
CA ARG A 252 1.33 -6.11 17.86
C ARG A 252 2.15 -5.37 16.80
N LYS A 253 2.88 -4.31 17.18
CA LYS A 253 3.73 -3.54 16.27
C LYS A 253 5.12 -3.29 16.85
N PHE A 254 6.09 -3.04 16.00
CA PHE A 254 7.34 -2.40 16.40
C PHE A 254 7.83 -1.49 15.27
N GLU A 255 8.62 -0.49 15.65
CA GLU A 255 9.31 0.41 14.74
C GLU A 255 10.78 0.51 15.15
N ILE A 256 11.68 0.60 14.17
CA ILE A 256 13.12 0.72 14.36
C ILE A 256 13.65 1.71 13.34
N GLU A 257 14.33 2.74 13.81
CA GLU A 257 15.16 3.62 12.98
C GLU A 257 16.60 3.11 13.01
N GLY A 258 17.28 3.15 11.86
CA GLY A 258 18.68 2.80 11.74
C GLY A 258 19.37 3.48 10.56
N MET A 259 20.66 3.19 10.36
CA MET A 259 21.51 3.87 9.40
C MET A 259 22.55 2.94 8.80
N ILE A 260 22.47 2.70 7.48
CA ILE A 260 23.54 2.05 6.74
C ILE A 260 24.61 3.10 6.42
N SER A 261 25.68 3.10 7.19
CA SER A 261 26.73 4.13 7.16
C SER A 261 27.89 3.81 6.22
N THR A 262 28.12 2.54 5.89
CA THR A 262 29.15 2.08 4.93
C THR A 262 28.63 0.95 4.06
N SER A 263 29.32 0.61 2.97
CA SER A 263 28.90 -0.48 2.07
C SER A 263 29.02 -1.88 2.70
N ASP A 264 29.74 -2.01 3.80
CA ASP A 264 29.88 -3.25 4.57
C ASP A 264 28.91 -3.30 5.77
N ASP A 265 28.19 -2.21 6.02
CA ASP A 265 27.29 -2.03 7.16
C ASP A 265 25.96 -2.75 6.93
N LYS A 266 25.55 -3.59 7.89
CA LYS A 266 24.31 -4.37 7.82
C LYS A 266 23.70 -4.52 9.20
N ASP A 267 22.42 -4.25 9.30
CA ASP A 267 21.73 -4.28 10.59
C ASP A 267 20.92 -5.55 10.77
N LEU A 268 21.25 -6.36 11.79
CA LEU A 268 20.51 -7.57 12.12
C LEU A 268 19.62 -7.34 13.35
N PHE A 269 18.34 -7.69 13.21
CA PHE A 269 17.36 -7.64 14.30
C PHE A 269 16.73 -9.00 14.54
N LYS A 270 16.50 -9.33 15.80
CA LYS A 270 15.84 -10.56 16.24
C LYS A 270 14.44 -10.26 16.77
N PHE A 271 13.44 -11.03 16.36
CA PHE A 271 12.12 -11.04 16.98
C PHE A 271 11.61 -12.46 17.22
N THR A 272 10.59 -12.60 18.06
CA THR A 272 10.01 -13.91 18.40
C THR A 272 8.50 -13.87 18.27
N LEU A 273 7.93 -14.92 17.69
CA LEU A 273 6.49 -15.13 17.59
C LEU A 273 6.09 -16.27 18.54
N SER A 274 5.08 -16.02 19.38
CA SER A 274 4.58 -17.04 20.32
C SER A 274 3.61 -18.03 19.68
N ASN A 275 2.96 -17.62 18.59
CA ASN A 275 1.98 -18.41 17.85
C ASN A 275 2.20 -18.20 16.34
N GLN A 276 1.49 -18.97 15.51
CA GLN A 276 1.45 -18.68 14.09
C GLN A 276 0.78 -17.32 13.83
N ARG A 277 1.42 -16.47 13.03
CA ARG A 277 0.99 -15.10 12.72
C ARG A 277 1.19 -14.79 11.25
N ARG A 278 0.35 -13.93 10.71
CA ARG A 278 0.68 -13.19 9.49
C ARG A 278 1.55 -12.02 9.93
N VAL A 279 2.74 -11.90 9.37
CA VAL A 279 3.71 -10.87 9.71
C VAL A 279 3.90 -9.97 8.50
N LYS A 280 3.71 -8.68 8.71
CA LYS A 280 4.02 -7.62 7.75
C LYS A 280 5.21 -6.85 8.24
N ILE A 281 6.21 -6.66 7.38
CA ILE A 281 7.39 -5.84 7.68
C ILE A 281 7.60 -4.93 6.47
N SER A 282 7.81 -3.64 6.72
CA SER A 282 8.15 -2.65 5.71
C SER A 282 9.44 -1.98 6.14
N ALA A 283 10.46 -2.06 5.31
CA ALA A 283 11.69 -1.30 5.45
C ALA A 283 11.72 -0.23 4.37
N VAL A 284 11.70 1.04 4.79
CA VAL A 284 11.69 2.19 3.88
C VAL A 284 12.93 3.03 4.12
N PRO A 285 13.64 3.45 3.06
CA PRO A 285 14.63 4.50 3.20
C PRO A 285 13.94 5.77 3.68
N THR A 286 14.59 6.49 4.60
CA THR A 286 14.08 7.74 5.13
C THR A 286 15.12 8.81 4.90
N ASN A 287 14.73 9.92 4.29
CA ASN A 287 15.58 11.10 4.36
C ASN A 287 15.39 11.81 5.72
N VAL A 288 16.29 12.73 6.04
CA VAL A 288 16.10 13.66 7.16
C VAL A 288 14.77 14.41 6.94
N ALA A 289 13.71 14.03 7.67
CA ALA A 289 12.32 14.54 7.63
C ALA A 289 11.31 13.94 6.59
N GLY A 290 11.51 12.73 6.08
CA GLY A 290 10.48 11.91 5.41
C GLY A 290 9.96 12.37 4.02
N ILE A 291 10.75 13.08 3.22
CA ILE A 291 10.45 13.57 1.86
C ILE A 291 11.22 12.75 0.79
N SER A 292 10.74 12.73 -0.46
CA SER A 292 11.35 11.98 -1.58
C SER A 292 12.78 12.42 -1.92
N GLY A 293 13.70 11.46 -2.07
CA GLY A 293 15.08 11.67 -2.53
C GLY A 293 16.12 10.94 -1.67
N THR A 294 16.01 9.60 -1.59
CA THR A 294 16.90 8.74 -0.78
C THR A 294 18.13 8.28 -1.58
N ASN A 295 19.25 8.08 -0.89
CA ASN A 295 20.44 7.48 -1.47
C ASN A 295 20.50 5.95 -1.26
N LEU A 296 19.73 5.41 -0.30
CA LEU A 296 19.70 4.00 0.06
C LEU A 296 18.66 3.21 -0.76
N ASP A 297 19.08 2.05 -1.26
CA ASP A 297 18.26 0.99 -1.83
C ASP A 297 18.33 -0.24 -0.92
N ILE A 298 17.21 -0.61 -0.30
CA ILE A 298 17.18 -1.60 0.77
C ILE A 298 17.01 -3.02 0.23
N ALA A 299 17.87 -3.94 0.65
CA ALA A 299 17.53 -5.35 0.73
C ALA A 299 17.11 -5.70 2.16
N LEU A 300 15.97 -6.38 2.26
CA LEU A 300 15.46 -6.94 3.50
C LEU A 300 15.54 -8.46 3.42
N GLU A 301 16.34 -9.10 4.27
CA GLU A 301 16.44 -10.56 4.32
C GLU A 301 15.74 -11.12 5.55
N LEU A 302 14.95 -12.19 5.38
CA LEU A 302 14.27 -12.87 6.47
C LEU A 302 14.95 -14.21 6.77
N TYR A 303 15.24 -14.46 8.04
CA TYR A 303 15.84 -15.69 8.53
C TYR A 303 14.96 -16.38 9.58
N ASN A 304 14.95 -17.72 9.56
CA ASN A 304 14.48 -18.53 10.67
C ASN A 304 15.70 -19.06 11.42
N ASN A 305 15.92 -18.57 12.65
CA ASN A 305 17.21 -18.70 13.31
C ASN A 305 18.35 -18.21 12.39
N LYS A 306 19.28 -19.09 11.97
CA LYS A 306 20.40 -18.77 11.08
C LYS A 306 20.16 -19.15 9.62
N THR A 307 19.02 -19.73 9.30
CA THR A 307 18.70 -20.17 7.93
C THR A 307 17.94 -19.06 7.21
N LYS A 308 18.50 -18.56 6.11
CA LYS A 308 17.81 -17.58 5.26
C LYS A 308 16.57 -18.21 4.65
N ILE A 309 15.42 -17.57 4.85
CA ILE A 309 14.15 -17.93 4.23
C ILE A 309 14.09 -17.29 2.85
N ASN A 310 14.31 -15.98 2.78
CA ASN A 310 14.23 -15.22 1.52
C ASN A 310 14.93 -13.86 1.61
N THR A 311 15.20 -13.26 0.46
CA THR A 311 15.68 -11.88 0.29
C THR A 311 14.63 -11.08 -0.47
N TYR A 312 14.37 -9.86 -0.04
CA TYR A 312 13.37 -8.94 -0.61
C TYR A 312 14.07 -7.64 -1.02
N ASN A 313 14.14 -7.40 -2.34
CA ASN A 313 14.57 -6.15 -2.96
C ASN A 313 13.80 -6.03 -4.29
N PRO A 314 12.66 -5.33 -4.34
CA PRO A 314 11.90 -5.16 -5.56
C PRO A 314 12.61 -4.18 -6.50
N ALA A 315 12.96 -4.62 -7.72
CA ALA A 315 13.78 -3.83 -8.66
C ALA A 315 13.24 -2.44 -9.06
N ALA A 316 11.97 -2.13 -8.77
CA ALA A 316 11.33 -0.88 -9.14
C ALA A 316 11.26 0.15 -7.99
N THR A 317 11.51 -0.26 -6.75
CA THR A 317 11.39 0.56 -5.53
C THR A 317 12.64 0.46 -4.70
N LEU A 318 12.96 1.51 -3.94
CA LEU A 318 14.12 1.51 -3.02
C LEU A 318 13.77 0.96 -1.64
N SER A 319 12.48 0.68 -1.40
CA SER A 319 11.95 0.04 -0.21
C SER A 319 11.72 -1.46 -0.42
N ALA A 320 11.73 -2.20 0.69
CA ALA A 320 11.45 -3.63 0.71
C ALA A 320 10.35 -3.95 1.72
N SER A 321 9.52 -4.93 1.40
CA SER A 321 8.47 -5.39 2.31
C SER A 321 8.28 -6.90 2.30
N ILE A 322 7.83 -7.40 3.43
CA ILE A 322 7.46 -8.79 3.69
C ILE A 322 5.99 -8.80 4.06
N ASP A 323 5.22 -9.70 3.46
CA ASP A 323 3.89 -10.08 3.92
C ASP A 323 3.79 -11.61 3.83
N THR A 324 3.93 -12.27 4.97
CA THR A 324 4.04 -13.74 5.01
C THR A 324 3.42 -14.31 6.27
N ILE A 325 3.25 -15.63 6.31
CA ILE A 325 2.75 -16.35 7.47
C ILE A 325 3.92 -17.11 8.09
N LEU A 326 4.19 -16.85 9.37
CA LEU A 326 5.26 -17.44 10.13
C LEU A 326 4.68 -18.22 11.31
N SER A 327 5.19 -19.43 11.53
CA SER A 327 4.88 -20.23 12.72
C SER A 327 5.44 -19.59 13.99
N ALA A 328 5.08 -20.14 15.16
CA ALA A 328 5.78 -19.79 16.40
C ALA A 328 7.27 -20.10 16.27
N GLY A 329 8.13 -19.17 16.67
CA GLY A 329 9.58 -19.31 16.46
C GLY A 329 10.36 -18.02 16.64
N THR A 330 11.68 -18.14 16.49
CA THR A 330 12.61 -17.00 16.50
C THR A 330 13.03 -16.68 15.06
N TYR A 331 12.88 -15.43 14.68
CA TYR A 331 13.18 -14.94 13.35
C TYR A 331 14.16 -13.78 13.45
N HIS A 332 14.89 -13.56 12.35
CA HIS A 332 15.74 -12.40 12.20
C HIS A 332 15.43 -11.69 10.90
N ILE A 333 15.55 -10.36 10.91
CA ILE A 333 15.60 -9.55 9.70
C ILE A 333 16.98 -8.91 9.60
N LEU A 334 17.56 -8.94 8.40
CA LEU A 334 18.78 -8.22 8.07
C LEU A 334 18.41 -7.09 7.11
N ILE A 335 18.87 -5.87 7.39
CA ILE A 335 18.84 -4.74 6.47
C ILE A 335 20.22 -4.56 5.87
N ASP A 336 20.26 -4.31 4.56
CA ASP A 336 21.48 -4.12 3.81
C ASP A 336 21.24 -3.04 2.74
N GLY A 337 22.24 -2.18 2.53
CA GLY A 337 22.25 -1.23 1.43
C GLY A 337 22.82 -1.86 0.18
N VAL A 338 21.99 -2.13 -0.81
CA VAL A 338 22.39 -2.90 -2.01
C VAL A 338 22.40 -2.05 -3.27
N GLY A 339 23.00 -2.57 -4.34
CA GLY A 339 22.83 -2.00 -5.67
C GLY A 339 21.49 -2.41 -6.32
N ASN A 340 21.20 -1.80 -7.45
CA ASN A 340 20.07 -2.19 -8.31
C ASN A 340 20.50 -2.33 -9.77
N GLY A 341 19.54 -2.37 -10.69
CA GLY A 341 19.83 -2.50 -12.13
C GLY A 341 20.64 -1.34 -12.74
N PHE A 342 20.86 -0.25 -11.99
CA PHE A 342 21.45 1.00 -12.47
C PHE A 342 22.72 1.41 -11.70
N THR A 343 22.92 0.90 -10.49
CA THR A 343 24.05 1.25 -9.62
C THR A 343 24.50 0.08 -8.74
N THR A 344 25.70 0.19 -8.19
CA THR A 344 26.29 -0.79 -7.26
C THR A 344 25.96 -0.46 -5.80
N GLU A 345 26.18 -1.41 -4.89
CA GLU A 345 26.02 -1.23 -3.42
C GLU A 345 26.88 -0.08 -2.87
N TYR A 346 28.02 0.23 -3.50
CA TYR A 346 29.00 1.22 -3.04
C TYR A 346 28.42 2.52 -2.48
N GLY A 347 27.42 3.10 -3.13
CA GLY A 347 26.81 4.38 -2.72
C GLY A 347 25.45 4.25 -2.03
N SER A 348 24.96 3.03 -1.84
CA SER A 348 23.64 2.74 -1.28
C SER A 348 23.68 2.83 0.24
N LEU A 349 23.78 4.06 0.74
CA LEU A 349 23.97 4.39 2.15
C LEU A 349 22.88 5.35 2.58
N GLY A 350 22.44 5.30 3.83
CA GLY A 350 21.43 6.23 4.31
C GLY A 350 20.62 5.71 5.48
N PRO A 351 19.72 6.56 6.02
CA PRO A 351 18.85 6.18 7.11
C PRO A 351 17.66 5.37 6.61
N TYR A 352 17.13 4.51 7.47
CA TYR A 352 15.92 3.75 7.18
C TYR A 352 15.00 3.64 8.40
N LEU A 353 13.74 3.31 8.12
CA LEU A 353 12.74 2.96 9.11
C LEU A 353 12.17 1.57 8.79
N ILE A 354 12.23 0.67 9.76
CA ILE A 354 11.47 -0.57 9.76
C ILE A 354 10.17 -0.35 10.54
N ALA A 355 9.05 -0.70 9.94
CA ALA A 355 7.78 -0.86 10.63
C ALA A 355 7.27 -2.30 10.45
N ALA A 356 6.95 -2.97 11.55
CA ALA A 356 6.43 -4.33 11.52
C ALA A 356 5.11 -4.45 12.28
N GLU A 357 4.26 -5.35 11.81
CA GLU A 357 2.98 -5.69 12.42
C GLU A 357 2.78 -7.21 12.42
N GLU A 358 2.40 -7.77 13.56
CA GLU A 358 1.89 -9.14 13.65
C GLU A 358 0.36 -9.15 13.71
N ILE A 359 -0.23 -9.99 12.87
CA ILE A 359 -1.67 -10.13 12.74
C ILE A 359 -2.02 -11.56 13.12
N ASP A 360 -3.11 -11.74 13.87
CA ASP A 360 -3.62 -13.07 14.18
C ASP A 360 -3.81 -13.84 12.88
N PHE A 361 -3.11 -14.96 12.73
CA PHE A 361 -3.36 -15.87 11.62
C PHE A 361 -4.55 -16.75 11.98
N THR A 362 -5.76 -16.23 11.76
CA THR A 362 -6.99 -17.02 11.87
C THR A 362 -7.29 -17.62 10.50
N ILE A 363 -7.07 -18.93 10.34
CA ILE A 363 -7.88 -19.70 9.40
C ILE A 363 -9.30 -19.65 9.97
N LEU A 364 -10.21 -18.91 9.35
CA LEU A 364 -11.61 -18.91 9.73
C LEU A 364 -12.21 -20.24 9.24
N PRO A 365 -12.49 -21.22 10.12
CA PRO A 365 -13.12 -22.44 9.69
C PRO A 365 -14.62 -22.21 9.64
N LEU A 366 -15.29 -22.67 8.58
CA LEU A 366 -16.72 -22.94 8.62
C LEU A 366 -17.02 -23.79 9.87
N ARG A 367 -17.67 -23.20 10.89
CA ARG A 367 -17.88 -23.84 12.19
C ARG A 367 -19.01 -24.88 12.12
N LYS A 368 -20.04 -24.60 11.30
CA LYS A 368 -21.18 -25.50 11.08
C LYS A 368 -21.93 -25.19 9.80
N LEU A 369 -22.19 -26.21 8.98
CA LEU A 369 -23.10 -26.16 7.84
C LEU A 369 -23.92 -27.44 7.81
N VAL A 370 -25.12 -27.39 8.40
CA VAL A 370 -25.96 -28.58 8.60
C VAL A 370 -27.34 -28.33 8.00
N LEU A 371 -27.73 -29.23 7.08
CA LEU A 371 -29.07 -29.31 6.51
C LEU A 371 -29.88 -30.37 7.25
N SER A 372 -31.11 -30.00 7.60
CA SER A 372 -32.12 -30.86 8.19
C SER A 372 -33.42 -30.75 7.39
N GLY A 373 -34.28 -31.76 7.47
CA GLY A 373 -35.56 -31.68 6.79
C GLY A 373 -36.63 -32.61 7.34
N SER A 374 -37.87 -32.22 7.10
CA SER A 374 -39.08 -32.94 7.51
C SER A 374 -40.13 -32.87 6.43
N ILE A 375 -41.08 -33.79 6.43
CA ILE A 375 -42.20 -33.80 5.48
C ILE A 375 -43.47 -33.42 6.23
N GLN A 376 -44.21 -32.45 5.71
CA GLN A 376 -45.54 -32.07 6.20
C GLN A 376 -46.49 -31.88 5.01
N GLN A 377 -47.55 -32.68 4.94
CA GLN A 377 -48.56 -32.61 3.87
C GLN A 377 -47.92 -32.59 2.47
N ASP A 378 -47.00 -33.51 2.19
CA ASP A 378 -46.20 -33.62 0.95
C ASP A 378 -45.28 -32.42 0.63
N VAL A 379 -45.13 -31.46 1.54
CA VAL A 379 -44.10 -30.42 1.47
C VAL A 379 -42.86 -30.90 2.22
N HIS A 380 -41.74 -30.94 1.51
CA HIS A 380 -40.41 -31.07 2.07
C HIS A 380 -39.99 -29.73 2.67
N LYS A 381 -39.96 -29.65 4.01
CA LYS A 381 -39.46 -28.51 4.76
C LYS A 381 -37.97 -28.70 5.03
N LEU A 382 -37.14 -27.88 4.40
CA LEU A 382 -35.68 -27.89 4.54
C LEU A 382 -35.28 -26.75 5.49
N ASN A 383 -34.50 -27.04 6.53
CA ASN A 383 -34.01 -26.04 7.48
C ASN A 383 -32.52 -26.23 7.69
N TRP A 384 -31.78 -25.16 7.94
CA TRP A 384 -30.34 -25.27 8.11
C TRP A 384 -29.75 -24.34 9.16
N ILE A 385 -28.55 -24.70 9.59
CA ILE A 385 -27.68 -23.89 10.44
C ILE A 385 -26.42 -23.61 9.63
N ILE A 386 -26.13 -22.32 9.45
CA ILE A 386 -24.86 -21.81 8.92
C ILE A 386 -24.22 -21.02 10.06
N ASP A 387 -23.15 -21.55 10.62
CA ASP A 387 -22.31 -20.90 11.63
C ASP A 387 -20.94 -20.70 11.00
N ALA A 388 -20.70 -19.47 10.55
CA ALA A 388 -19.50 -19.01 9.85
C ALA A 388 -19.24 -17.56 10.25
N ASP A 389 -17.98 -17.16 10.27
CA ASP A 389 -17.59 -15.76 10.52
C ASP A 389 -17.68 -14.93 9.22
N GLU A 390 -17.68 -15.59 8.06
CA GLU A 390 -17.88 -15.00 6.73
C GLU A 390 -19.36 -14.77 6.40
N THR A 391 -19.65 -13.71 5.65
CA THR A 391 -21.01 -13.46 5.17
C THR A 391 -21.31 -14.34 3.96
N VAL A 392 -22.45 -15.03 3.98
CA VAL A 392 -22.95 -15.78 2.82
C VAL A 392 -23.20 -14.82 1.65
N LYS A 393 -22.55 -15.09 0.52
CA LYS A 393 -22.73 -14.34 -0.74
C LYS A 393 -23.81 -14.98 -1.61
N GLN A 394 -23.84 -16.30 -1.66
CA GLN A 394 -24.80 -17.07 -2.43
C GLN A 394 -25.16 -18.36 -1.69
N LEU A 395 -26.46 -18.70 -1.68
CA LEU A 395 -27.01 -19.88 -1.04
C LEU A 395 -27.97 -20.59 -1.99
N VAL A 396 -27.58 -21.78 -2.43
CA VAL A 396 -28.35 -22.59 -3.39
C VAL A 396 -28.76 -23.90 -2.73
N VAL A 397 -30.06 -24.17 -2.74
CA VAL A 397 -30.58 -25.51 -2.45
C VAL A 397 -30.40 -26.34 -3.72
N GLU A 398 -29.69 -27.45 -3.62
CA GLU A 398 -29.50 -28.38 -4.73
C GLU A 398 -30.28 -29.67 -4.48
N VAL A 399 -30.70 -30.30 -5.58
CA VAL A 399 -31.50 -31.52 -5.58
C VAL A 399 -30.85 -32.60 -6.44
N SER A 400 -31.01 -33.87 -6.04
CA SER A 400 -30.54 -35.04 -6.77
C SER A 400 -31.50 -36.22 -6.63
N ASN A 401 -31.56 -37.07 -7.66
CA ASN A 401 -32.28 -38.36 -7.63
C ASN A 401 -31.35 -39.57 -7.43
N ASP A 402 -30.03 -39.38 -7.56
CA ASP A 402 -29.02 -40.46 -7.50
C ASP A 402 -27.94 -40.24 -6.43
N GLY A 403 -27.95 -39.06 -5.78
CA GLY A 403 -26.99 -38.67 -4.76
C GLY A 403 -25.60 -38.32 -5.32
N ARG A 404 -25.45 -38.24 -6.64
CA ARG A 404 -24.19 -37.95 -7.34
C ARG A 404 -24.30 -36.71 -8.20
N ASN A 405 -25.34 -36.62 -9.01
CA ASN A 405 -25.60 -35.49 -9.89
C ASN A 405 -26.60 -34.56 -9.22
N PHE A 406 -26.11 -33.40 -8.76
CA PHE A 406 -26.91 -32.36 -8.14
C PHE A 406 -27.17 -31.23 -9.13
N THR A 407 -28.41 -30.76 -9.17
CA THR A 407 -28.80 -29.57 -9.94
C THR A 407 -29.38 -28.52 -9.01
N PRO A 408 -29.23 -27.21 -9.31
CA PRO A 408 -29.88 -26.16 -8.55
C PRO A 408 -31.40 -26.35 -8.53
N LEU A 409 -31.98 -26.35 -7.33
CA LEU A 409 -33.43 -26.34 -7.13
C LEU A 409 -33.94 -24.91 -7.00
N ALA A 410 -33.29 -24.12 -6.14
CA ALA A 410 -33.58 -22.71 -5.92
C ALA A 410 -32.36 -22.01 -5.32
N GLU A 411 -32.15 -20.76 -5.73
CA GLU A 411 -31.28 -19.82 -5.01
C GLU A 411 -32.14 -19.06 -4.00
N THR A 412 -31.71 -19.02 -2.75
CA THR A 412 -32.42 -18.32 -1.67
C THR A 412 -31.74 -17.00 -1.34
N ALA A 413 -32.40 -16.15 -0.56
CA ALA A 413 -31.71 -15.04 0.08
C ALA A 413 -30.55 -15.57 0.94
N SER A 414 -29.46 -14.79 1.05
CA SER A 414 -28.24 -15.18 1.77
C SER A 414 -28.44 -15.36 3.28
N ASP A 415 -29.50 -14.77 3.84
CA ASP A 415 -29.90 -14.87 5.25
C ASP A 415 -31.06 -15.84 5.49
N ALA A 416 -31.53 -16.54 4.46
CA ALA A 416 -32.58 -17.54 4.61
C ALA A 416 -32.12 -18.68 5.52
N LEU A 417 -33.04 -19.20 6.33
CA LEU A 417 -32.80 -20.35 7.23
C LEU A 417 -33.58 -21.61 6.84
N TYR A 418 -34.48 -21.49 5.86
CA TYR A 418 -35.32 -22.58 5.41
C TYR A 418 -35.77 -22.43 3.96
N TYR A 419 -36.18 -23.54 3.36
CA TYR A 419 -36.82 -23.60 2.04
C TYR A 419 -37.89 -24.70 2.04
N ASN A 420 -39.06 -24.41 1.47
CA ASN A 420 -40.16 -25.36 1.36
C ASN A 420 -40.35 -25.78 -0.10
N TYR A 421 -40.35 -27.08 -0.35
CA TYR A 421 -40.50 -27.64 -1.69
C TYR A 421 -41.51 -28.77 -1.73
N ARG A 422 -42.39 -28.78 -2.73
CA ARG A 422 -43.36 -29.85 -2.93
C ARG A 422 -42.97 -30.64 -4.18
N PRO A 423 -42.35 -31.83 -4.05
CA PRO A 423 -41.97 -32.63 -5.21
C PRO A 423 -43.22 -33.13 -5.96
N SER A 424 -43.09 -33.26 -7.29
CA SER A 424 -44.13 -33.79 -8.17
C SER A 424 -44.19 -35.33 -8.19
N SER A 425 -43.24 -36.01 -7.55
CA SER A 425 -43.16 -37.47 -7.48
C SER A 425 -43.02 -37.98 -6.05
N THR A 426 -43.37 -39.23 -5.82
CA THR A 426 -43.17 -39.95 -4.55
C THR A 426 -41.83 -40.68 -4.48
N SER A 427 -40.97 -40.49 -5.47
CA SER A 427 -39.60 -40.99 -5.45
C SER A 427 -38.79 -40.27 -4.36
N PRO A 428 -37.81 -40.94 -3.73
CA PRO A 428 -36.89 -40.28 -2.81
C PRO A 428 -36.17 -39.13 -3.52
N VAL A 429 -36.09 -37.99 -2.85
CA VAL A 429 -35.39 -36.80 -3.33
C VAL A 429 -34.28 -36.46 -2.35
N ILE A 430 -33.07 -36.24 -2.85
CA ILE A 430 -31.86 -35.94 -2.06
C ILE A 430 -31.57 -34.45 -2.16
N TYR A 431 -31.30 -33.81 -1.03
CA TYR A 431 -31.00 -32.38 -0.93
C TYR A 431 -29.63 -32.14 -0.31
N ARG A 432 -28.99 -31.05 -0.73
CA ARG A 432 -27.84 -30.43 -0.04
C ARG A 432 -27.89 -28.91 -0.24
N LEU A 433 -27.15 -28.18 0.57
CA LEU A 433 -26.86 -26.78 0.33
C LEU A 433 -25.52 -26.64 -0.39
N ASN A 434 -25.45 -25.65 -1.26
CA ASN A 434 -24.25 -25.15 -1.90
C ASN A 434 -24.12 -23.67 -1.52
N VAL A 435 -23.09 -23.34 -0.75
CA VAL A 435 -22.90 -22.01 -0.15
C VAL A 435 -21.59 -21.41 -0.64
N THR A 436 -21.64 -20.19 -1.16
CA THR A 436 -20.46 -19.39 -1.52
C THR A 436 -20.36 -18.21 -0.58
N PHE A 437 -19.19 -17.99 0.02
CA PHE A 437 -18.93 -16.87 0.94
C PHE A 437 -18.33 -15.66 0.21
N ASN A 438 -18.24 -14.54 0.91
CA ASN A 438 -17.69 -13.28 0.37
C ASN A 438 -16.19 -13.34 0.08
N ASP A 439 -15.47 -14.29 0.64
CA ASP A 439 -14.06 -14.60 0.37
C ASP A 439 -13.84 -15.43 -0.92
N GLY A 440 -14.92 -15.91 -1.54
CA GLY A 440 -14.89 -16.73 -2.76
C GLY A 440 -14.87 -18.24 -2.53
N ASN A 441 -14.79 -18.72 -1.28
CA ASN A 441 -14.81 -20.14 -0.97
C ASN A 441 -16.22 -20.73 -1.06
N GLN A 442 -16.29 -22.00 -1.47
CA GLN A 442 -17.53 -22.74 -1.70
C GLN A 442 -17.59 -24.00 -0.84
N TYR A 443 -18.73 -24.24 -0.19
CA TYR A 443 -18.93 -25.37 0.73
C TYR A 443 -20.28 -26.06 0.49
N TYR A 444 -20.33 -27.35 0.82
CA TYR A 444 -21.55 -28.16 0.76
C TYR A 444 -21.96 -28.64 2.15
N SER A 445 -23.27 -28.67 2.42
CA SER A 445 -23.80 -29.29 3.65
C SER A 445 -23.74 -30.82 3.58
N ASN A 446 -24.13 -31.48 4.69
CA ASN A 446 -24.57 -32.87 4.62
C ASN A 446 -25.74 -33.03 3.65
N MET A 447 -25.90 -34.25 3.12
CA MET A 447 -27.06 -34.62 2.30
C MET A 447 -28.19 -35.14 3.20
N ILE A 448 -29.43 -34.86 2.81
CA ILE A 448 -30.62 -35.49 3.40
C ILE A 448 -31.50 -36.07 2.30
N THR A 449 -32.21 -37.15 2.60
CA THR A 449 -33.16 -37.77 1.67
C THR A 449 -34.55 -37.70 2.24
N LEU A 450 -35.49 -37.12 1.50
CA LEU A 450 -36.91 -37.05 1.86
C LEU A 450 -37.74 -37.79 0.81
N ARG A 451 -38.76 -38.52 1.26
CA ARG A 451 -39.66 -39.29 0.41
C ARG A 451 -41.10 -39.13 0.90
N ASN A 452 -41.97 -38.55 0.08
CA ASN A 452 -43.40 -38.56 0.35
C ASN A 452 -43.92 -40.00 0.34
N GLN A 453 -44.67 -40.39 1.39
CA GLN A 453 -45.19 -41.75 1.55
C GLN A 453 -46.37 -42.07 0.61
N GLY A 454 -46.75 -41.15 -0.28
CA GLY A 454 -47.91 -41.31 -1.15
C GLY A 454 -49.23 -41.32 -0.38
N ASN A 455 -49.23 -40.83 0.86
CA ASN A 455 -50.46 -40.65 1.62
C ASN A 455 -51.31 -39.60 0.90
N ILE A 456 -52.49 -40.02 0.45
CA ILE A 456 -53.46 -39.12 -0.16
C ILE A 456 -53.80 -38.07 0.91
N TYR A 457 -53.35 -36.84 0.73
CA TYR A 457 -53.58 -35.72 1.67
C TYR A 457 -54.60 -34.71 1.13
N LYS A 458 -55.03 -34.89 -0.12
CA LYS A 458 -56.11 -34.17 -0.78
C LYS A 458 -57.02 -35.13 -1.53
N PRO A 459 -58.30 -34.79 -1.80
CA PRO A 459 -59.14 -35.59 -2.67
C PRO A 459 -58.55 -35.72 -4.08
N GLN A 460 -58.72 -36.89 -4.68
CA GLN A 460 -58.23 -37.20 -6.04
C GLN A 460 -59.29 -37.94 -6.83
N ILE A 461 -59.51 -37.54 -8.09
CA ILE A 461 -60.31 -38.32 -9.03
C ILE A 461 -59.61 -39.66 -9.30
N MET A 462 -60.35 -40.76 -9.23
CA MET A 462 -59.80 -42.11 -9.46
C MET A 462 -59.65 -42.44 -10.96
N GLY A 463 -60.27 -41.63 -11.82
CA GLY A 463 -60.16 -41.70 -13.28
C GLY A 463 -60.54 -40.35 -13.88
N ASN A 464 -59.77 -39.91 -14.87
CA ASN A 464 -59.98 -38.65 -15.57
C ASN A 464 -60.94 -38.76 -16.75
N ILE A 465 -61.44 -39.97 -17.05
CA ILE A 465 -62.43 -40.27 -18.07
C ILE A 465 -63.57 -41.05 -17.40
N ILE A 466 -64.81 -40.56 -17.53
CA ILE A 466 -66.01 -41.20 -16.97
C ILE A 466 -67.02 -41.49 -18.07
N SER A 467 -67.68 -42.65 -18.00
CA SER A 467 -68.51 -43.16 -19.11
C SER A 467 -70.01 -43.24 -18.83
N ASN A 468 -70.47 -42.90 -17.62
CA ASN A 468 -71.88 -43.05 -17.20
C ASN A 468 -72.35 -41.93 -16.23
N GLY A 469 -71.72 -40.75 -16.27
CA GLY A 469 -72.03 -39.66 -15.31
C GLY A 469 -71.59 -39.94 -13.86
N GLU A 470 -70.80 -40.98 -13.64
CA GLU A 470 -70.28 -41.40 -12.34
C GLU A 470 -68.82 -40.94 -12.17
N LEU A 471 -68.59 -40.00 -11.26
CA LEU A 471 -67.24 -39.56 -10.87
C LEU A 471 -66.86 -40.19 -9.53
N ARG A 472 -65.79 -40.99 -9.51
CA ARG A 472 -65.24 -41.58 -8.29
C ARG A 472 -64.07 -40.75 -7.79
N ILE A 473 -64.13 -40.35 -6.52
CA ILE A 473 -63.14 -39.49 -5.87
C ILE A 473 -62.67 -40.21 -4.61
N ASN A 474 -61.37 -40.49 -4.50
CA ASN A 474 -60.80 -40.96 -3.25
C ASN A 474 -60.45 -39.73 -2.40
N SER A 475 -61.08 -39.60 -1.24
CA SER A 475 -60.92 -38.45 -0.36
C SER A 475 -60.30 -38.90 0.96
N PRO A 476 -59.26 -38.23 1.48
CA PRO A 476 -58.62 -38.62 2.73
C PRO A 476 -59.34 -38.10 3.99
N GLY A 477 -60.46 -37.39 3.81
CA GLY A 477 -61.17 -36.71 4.89
C GLY A 477 -62.45 -36.07 4.39
N ASN A 478 -62.95 -35.11 5.17
CA ASN A 478 -64.17 -34.38 4.84
C ASN A 478 -63.84 -33.11 4.05
N TYR A 479 -64.26 -33.02 2.79
CA TYR A 479 -64.00 -31.88 1.91
C TYR A 479 -65.30 -31.39 1.29
N LEU A 480 -65.43 -30.09 1.05
CA LEU A 480 -66.45 -29.59 0.14
C LEU A 480 -65.95 -29.77 -1.29
N TYR A 481 -66.83 -30.13 -2.21
CA TYR A 481 -66.51 -30.14 -3.63
C TYR A 481 -67.53 -29.36 -4.43
N THR A 482 -67.07 -28.79 -5.55
CA THR A 482 -67.92 -28.16 -6.56
C THR A 482 -67.43 -28.54 -7.95
N VAL A 483 -68.33 -29.02 -8.81
CA VAL A 483 -68.08 -29.33 -10.21
C VAL A 483 -68.55 -28.19 -11.08
N TYR A 484 -67.69 -27.74 -12.00
CA TYR A 484 -67.96 -26.70 -12.97
C TYR A 484 -67.88 -27.25 -14.40
N SER A 485 -68.73 -26.74 -15.29
CA SER A 485 -68.49 -26.86 -16.73
C SER A 485 -67.28 -26.01 -17.14
N VAL A 486 -66.69 -26.28 -18.31
CA VAL A 486 -65.64 -25.40 -18.88
C VAL A 486 -66.07 -23.94 -19.06
N ASN A 487 -67.38 -23.68 -19.12
CA ASN A 487 -67.93 -22.32 -19.23
C ASN A 487 -68.14 -21.67 -17.85
N GLY A 488 -67.68 -22.31 -16.76
CA GLY A 488 -67.75 -21.76 -15.39
C GLY A 488 -69.09 -21.95 -14.69
N ASN A 489 -70.06 -22.63 -15.31
CA ASN A 489 -71.35 -22.91 -14.66
C ASN A 489 -71.17 -24.01 -13.61
N GLN A 490 -71.61 -23.74 -12.38
CA GLN A 490 -71.65 -24.75 -11.32
C GLN A 490 -72.72 -25.80 -11.65
N LEU A 491 -72.31 -27.07 -11.68
CA LEU A 491 -73.17 -28.20 -12.05
C LEU A 491 -73.54 -29.05 -10.84
N ALA A 492 -72.62 -29.20 -9.89
CA ALA A 492 -72.85 -29.98 -8.68
C ALA A 492 -72.00 -29.44 -7.54
N SER A 493 -72.46 -29.61 -6.32
CA SER A 493 -71.65 -29.38 -5.12
C SER A 493 -72.09 -30.32 -4.01
N GLY A 494 -71.18 -30.67 -3.12
CA GLY A 494 -71.49 -31.56 -2.02
C GLY A 494 -70.32 -31.72 -1.07
N ARG A 495 -70.39 -32.76 -0.25
CA ARG A 495 -69.37 -33.08 0.74
C ARG A 495 -68.81 -34.47 0.46
N LEU A 496 -67.49 -34.57 0.39
CA LEU A 496 -66.77 -35.84 0.39
C LEU A 496 -66.56 -36.27 1.85
N THR A 497 -66.52 -37.58 2.06
CA THR A 497 -66.14 -38.22 3.33
C THR A 497 -64.85 -39.01 3.15
N ASN A 498 -64.21 -39.45 4.24
CA ASN A 498 -63.01 -40.26 4.13
C ASN A 498 -63.28 -41.58 3.37
N GLY A 499 -62.45 -41.90 2.38
CA GLY A 499 -62.58 -43.05 1.49
C GLY A 499 -63.07 -42.69 0.08
N ILE A 500 -63.57 -43.70 -0.64
CA ILE A 500 -64.06 -43.56 -2.02
C ILE A 500 -65.47 -42.97 -1.97
N ASN A 501 -65.63 -41.83 -2.63
CA ASN A 501 -66.90 -41.12 -2.80
C ASN A 501 -67.35 -41.26 -4.25
N GLN A 502 -68.65 -41.44 -4.44
CA GLN A 502 -69.27 -41.48 -5.75
C GLN A 502 -70.14 -40.25 -5.92
N VAL A 503 -69.77 -39.40 -6.87
CA VAL A 503 -70.54 -38.23 -7.27
C VAL A 503 -71.32 -38.60 -8.53
N GLN A 504 -72.61 -38.87 -8.35
CA GLN A 504 -73.56 -39.13 -9.42
C GLN A 504 -74.27 -37.83 -9.78
N HIS A 505 -74.35 -37.49 -11.08
CA HIS A 505 -75.13 -36.34 -11.50
C HIS A 505 -75.82 -36.55 -12.85
N THR A 506 -77.10 -36.22 -12.92
CA THR A 506 -77.97 -36.40 -14.09
C THR A 506 -77.77 -35.34 -15.19
N GLN A 507 -76.93 -34.32 -14.97
CA GLN A 507 -76.65 -33.25 -15.94
C GLN A 507 -75.21 -33.20 -16.47
N ILE A 508 -74.36 -34.19 -16.18
CA ILE A 508 -73.04 -34.29 -16.79
C ILE A 508 -73.21 -34.95 -18.16
N THR A 509 -73.16 -34.17 -19.24
CA THR A 509 -73.18 -34.64 -20.64
C THR A 509 -71.76 -34.81 -21.18
N LYS A 510 -71.59 -35.25 -22.43
CA LYS A 510 -70.27 -35.39 -23.06
C LYS A 510 -69.52 -34.06 -23.05
N GLY A 511 -68.34 -34.01 -22.44
CA GLY A 511 -67.59 -32.76 -22.31
C GLY A 511 -66.46 -32.79 -21.29
N VAL A 512 -65.81 -31.64 -21.15
CA VAL A 512 -64.73 -31.41 -20.17
C VAL A 512 -65.30 -30.67 -18.96
N TYR A 513 -64.84 -31.06 -17.77
CA TYR A 513 -65.29 -30.50 -16.50
C TYR A 513 -64.11 -30.29 -15.56
N VAL A 514 -64.30 -29.39 -14.60
CA VAL A 514 -63.34 -29.13 -13.52
C VAL A 514 -64.06 -29.39 -12.20
N ILE A 515 -63.45 -30.20 -11.34
CA ILE A 515 -63.87 -30.34 -9.95
C ILE A 515 -62.91 -29.54 -9.07
N LYS A 516 -63.48 -28.75 -8.16
CA LYS A 516 -62.76 -28.05 -7.10
C LYS A 516 -63.05 -28.71 -5.76
N TYR A 517 -62.03 -28.83 -4.93
CA TYR A 517 -62.14 -29.28 -3.54
C TYR A 517 -61.72 -28.13 -2.62
N ILE A 518 -62.55 -27.81 -1.64
CA ILE A 518 -62.37 -26.66 -0.75
C ILE A 518 -62.37 -27.14 0.70
N THR A 519 -61.42 -26.60 1.46
CA THR A 519 -61.39 -26.58 2.93
C THR A 519 -61.28 -25.14 3.40
N ASP A 520 -61.34 -24.90 4.71
CA ASP A 520 -61.19 -23.56 5.28
C ASP A 520 -59.79 -22.95 5.03
N GLN A 521 -58.80 -23.75 4.58
CA GLN A 521 -57.40 -23.34 4.43
C GLN A 521 -56.83 -23.53 3.01
N GLU A 522 -57.35 -24.48 2.24
CA GLU A 522 -56.75 -24.89 0.95
C GLU A 522 -57.84 -25.19 -0.10
N GLU A 523 -57.55 -24.84 -1.36
CA GLU A 523 -58.34 -25.18 -2.56
C GLU A 523 -57.50 -26.02 -3.53
N TRP A 524 -58.09 -27.08 -4.06
CA TRP A 524 -57.50 -27.90 -5.13
C TRP A 524 -58.45 -28.01 -6.31
N SER A 525 -57.90 -28.22 -7.51
CA SER A 525 -58.69 -28.40 -8.72
C SER A 525 -58.18 -29.59 -9.54
N GLU A 526 -59.08 -30.35 -10.13
CA GLU A 526 -58.77 -31.42 -11.07
C GLU A 526 -59.70 -31.37 -12.29
N LYS A 527 -59.20 -31.80 -13.45
CA LYS A 527 -59.94 -31.86 -14.70
C LYS A 527 -60.34 -33.29 -15.02
N PHE A 528 -61.58 -33.50 -15.46
CA PHE A 528 -62.05 -34.79 -15.96
C PHE A 528 -62.89 -34.62 -17.23
N ILE A 529 -63.08 -35.72 -17.96
CA ILE A 529 -63.80 -35.79 -19.23
C ILE A 529 -64.95 -36.78 -19.05
N SER A 530 -66.16 -36.39 -19.44
CA SER A 530 -67.31 -37.32 -19.56
C SER A 530 -67.51 -37.69 -21.01
N HIS A 531 -67.64 -38.99 -21.30
CA HIS A 531 -67.88 -39.53 -22.65
C HIS A 531 -69.31 -39.94 -22.90
#